data_AF-A0A448ZPY4-F1
#
_entry.id   AF-A0A448ZPY4-F1
#
_cell.length_a   1.000
_cell.length_b   1.000
_cell.length_c   1.000
_cell.angle_alpha   90.00
_cell.angle_beta   90.00
_cell.angle_gamma   90.00
#
_symmetry.space_group_name_H-M   'P 1'
#
loop_
_entity.id
_entity.type
_entity.pdbx_description
1 polymer ?
#
loop_
_entity_poly.entity_id
_entity_poly.type
_entity_poly.pdbx_seq_one_letter_code
_entity_poly.pdbx_strand_id
1 'polypeptide(L)'
;MREQSEAFTQGLWEVIDKSWLHIFNEPELQVLISGASDGKIDVDDLRANTHYAGGFTSIDRNVVRFWSAFSSLTGKQQAGLLRFVTSCERPPPLGFATLIPPFTIQRVGISRDGDKLPSASTCFNVLKLPTYSSEKVMKERLIYAIESGAGFELS
;
A
#
# COMPACT_ATOMS: atom_id res chain seq x y z
N MET A 1 -20.81 -19.87 -2.60
CA MET A 1 -19.35 -19.85 -2.31
C MET A 1 -18.81 -21.23 -1.93
N ARG A 2 -19.58 -22.08 -1.22
CA ARG A 2 -19.13 -23.42 -0.79
C ARG A 2 -18.71 -24.36 -1.93
N GLU A 3 -19.51 -24.48 -2.99
CA GLU A 3 -19.17 -25.31 -4.16
C GLU A 3 -17.87 -24.86 -4.86
N GLN A 4 -17.63 -23.54 -4.95
CA GLN A 4 -16.42 -23.00 -5.57
C GLN A 4 -15.18 -23.29 -4.71
N SER A 5 -15.32 -23.19 -3.38
CA SER A 5 -14.24 -23.56 -2.46
C SER A 5 -13.95 -25.06 -2.47
N GLU A 6 -14.99 -25.90 -2.54
CA GLU A 6 -14.86 -27.37 -2.63
C GLU A 6 -14.18 -27.79 -3.94
N ALA A 7 -14.58 -27.23 -5.08
CA ALA A 7 -13.94 -27.50 -6.36
C ALA A 7 -12.46 -27.04 -6.39
N PHE A 8 -12.16 -25.85 -5.86
CA PHE A 8 -10.78 -25.37 -5.73
C PHE A 8 -9.93 -26.28 -4.85
N THR A 9 -10.43 -26.68 -3.68
CA THR A 9 -9.68 -27.56 -2.77
C THR A 9 -9.48 -28.94 -3.40
N GLN A 10 -10.47 -29.48 -4.10
CA GLN A 10 -10.32 -30.75 -4.80
C GLN A 10 -9.18 -30.72 -5.83
N GLY A 11 -9.14 -29.68 -6.68
CA GLY A 11 -8.04 -29.53 -7.64
C GLY A 11 -6.67 -29.29 -6.98
N LEU A 12 -6.63 -28.58 -5.85
CA LEU A 12 -5.39 -28.39 -5.09
C LEU A 12 -4.85 -29.73 -4.54
N TRP A 13 -5.72 -30.62 -4.05
CA TRP A 13 -5.36 -31.93 -3.53
C TRP A 13 -4.91 -32.93 -4.59
N GLU A 14 -5.25 -32.71 -5.86
CA GLU A 14 -4.74 -33.53 -6.97
C GLU A 14 -3.25 -33.26 -7.26
N VAL A 15 -2.75 -32.09 -6.87
CA VAL A 15 -1.37 -31.65 -7.14
C VAL A 15 -0.49 -31.71 -5.90
N ILE A 16 -1.06 -31.43 -4.71
CA ILE A 16 -0.33 -31.32 -3.45
C ILE A 16 -0.98 -32.22 -2.40
N ASP A 17 -0.17 -33.03 -1.71
CA ASP A 17 -0.67 -33.87 -0.62
C ASP A 17 -1.23 -32.99 0.51
N LYS A 18 -2.47 -33.29 0.92
CA LYS A 18 -3.17 -32.55 1.98
C LYS A 18 -2.40 -32.54 3.30
N SER A 19 -1.68 -33.61 3.61
CA SER A 19 -0.88 -33.72 4.83
C SER A 19 0.28 -32.72 4.89
N TRP A 20 0.79 -32.26 3.74
CA TRP A 20 1.88 -31.29 3.69
C TRP A 20 1.40 -29.89 4.07
N LEU A 21 0.18 -29.51 3.68
CA LEU A 21 -0.37 -28.19 4.02
C LEU A 21 -0.82 -28.09 5.48
N HIS A 22 -1.13 -29.21 6.13
CA HIS A 22 -1.50 -29.26 7.56
C HIS A 22 -0.34 -28.91 8.52
N ILE A 23 0.90 -28.86 8.02
CA ILE A 23 2.09 -28.51 8.79
C ILE A 23 2.18 -26.98 8.97
N PHE A 24 1.47 -26.21 8.15
CA PHE A 24 1.51 -24.75 8.13
C PHE A 24 0.24 -24.13 8.74
N ASN A 25 0.40 -23.07 9.52
CA ASN A 25 -0.72 -22.19 9.89
C ASN A 25 -1.12 -21.26 8.72
N GLU A 26 -2.23 -20.53 8.85
CA GLU A 26 -2.72 -19.64 7.77
C GLU A 26 -1.64 -18.65 7.27
N PRO A 27 -0.92 -17.92 8.14
CA PRO A 27 0.19 -17.05 7.71
C PRO A 27 1.31 -17.77 6.96
N GLU A 28 1.74 -18.95 7.43
CA GLU A 28 2.82 -19.73 6.82
C GLU A 28 2.41 -20.29 5.45
N LEU A 29 1.17 -20.75 5.32
CA LEU A 29 0.61 -21.21 4.06
C LEU A 29 0.56 -20.08 3.03
N GLN A 30 0.21 -18.88 3.48
CA GLN A 30 0.21 -17.70 2.62
C GLN A 30 1.61 -17.35 2.12
N VAL A 31 2.64 -17.46 2.98
CA VAL A 31 4.05 -17.28 2.62
C VAL A 31 4.52 -18.37 1.64
N LEU A 32 4.11 -19.62 1.86
CA LEU A 32 4.44 -20.73 0.97
C LEU A 32 3.89 -20.50 -0.46
N ILE A 33 2.65 -20.01 -0.56
CA ILE A 33 1.97 -19.77 -1.83
C ILE A 33 2.46 -18.49 -2.52
N SER A 34 2.69 -17.43 -1.74
CA SER A 34 2.98 -16.09 -2.28
C SER A 34 4.47 -15.74 -2.28
N GLY A 35 5.32 -16.65 -1.81
CA GLY A 35 6.73 -16.40 -1.52
C GLY A 35 6.94 -15.72 -0.16
N ALA A 36 8.15 -15.86 0.39
CA ALA A 36 8.63 -15.06 1.50
C ALA A 36 8.90 -13.64 1.01
N SER A 37 7.84 -12.88 0.71
CA SER A 37 7.94 -11.44 0.82
C SER A 37 8.20 -11.19 2.30
N ASP A 38 9.41 -10.75 2.64
CA ASP A 38 9.74 -10.19 3.95
C ASP A 38 8.91 -8.94 4.30
N GLY A 39 7.86 -8.65 3.51
CA GLY A 39 6.86 -7.61 3.68
C GLY A 39 7.43 -6.21 3.51
N LYS A 40 8.74 -6.11 3.24
CA LYS A 40 9.43 -4.85 3.07
C LYS A 40 9.09 -4.31 1.70
N ILE A 41 8.55 -3.09 1.73
CA ILE A 41 8.31 -2.33 0.53
C ILE A 41 9.67 -1.81 0.05
N ASP A 42 10.04 -2.19 -1.17
CA ASP A 42 11.12 -1.53 -1.88
C ASP A 42 10.63 -0.12 -2.25
N VAL A 43 11.11 0.87 -1.50
CA VAL A 43 10.72 2.27 -1.66
C VAL A 43 11.22 2.83 -2.99
N ASP A 44 12.38 2.39 -3.46
CA ASP A 44 12.96 2.87 -4.70
C ASP A 44 12.21 2.28 -5.91
N ASP A 45 11.82 1.01 -5.86
CA ASP A 45 10.94 0.39 -6.88
C ASP A 45 9.56 1.08 -6.91
N LEU A 46 8.94 1.30 -5.75
CA LEU A 46 7.66 2.02 -5.68
C LEU A 46 7.79 3.43 -6.28
N ARG A 47 8.87 4.14 -5.95
CA ARG A 47 9.15 5.49 -6.46
C ARG A 47 9.38 5.52 -7.95
N ALA A 48 10.15 4.57 -8.49
CA ALA A 48 10.45 4.47 -9.91
C ALA A 48 9.19 4.21 -10.76
N ASN A 49 8.21 3.51 -10.18
CA ASN A 49 6.95 3.16 -10.85
C ASN A 49 5.76 4.04 -10.43
N THR A 50 6.02 5.16 -9.74
CA THR A 50 4.96 6.11 -9.33
C THR A 50 4.69 7.14 -10.41
N HIS A 51 3.40 7.34 -10.72
CA HIS A 51 2.91 8.42 -11.57
C HIS A 51 2.61 9.68 -10.73
N TYR A 52 2.79 10.85 -11.33
CA TYR A 52 2.50 12.13 -10.69
C TYR A 52 1.40 12.88 -11.45
N ALA A 53 0.42 13.40 -10.72
CA ALA A 53 -0.76 14.06 -11.27
C ALA A 53 -1.05 15.40 -10.57
N GLY A 54 -1.90 16.23 -11.19
CA GLY A 54 -2.27 17.55 -10.65
C GLY A 54 -1.12 18.57 -10.69
N GLY A 55 -0.18 18.41 -11.63
CA GLY A 55 0.98 19.29 -11.80
C GLY A 55 2.17 18.94 -10.91
N PHE A 56 2.11 17.85 -10.14
CA PHE A 56 3.31 17.28 -9.52
C PHE A 56 4.21 16.62 -10.57
N THR A 57 5.50 16.64 -10.27
CA THR A 57 6.56 15.93 -11.00
C THR A 57 7.51 15.31 -9.98
N SER A 58 8.38 14.41 -10.42
CA SER A 58 9.35 13.73 -9.54
C SER A 58 10.31 14.67 -8.79
N ILE A 59 10.49 15.90 -9.29
CA ILE A 59 11.36 16.93 -8.71
C ILE A 59 10.62 17.96 -7.83
N ASP A 60 9.29 17.88 -7.73
CA ASP A 60 8.52 18.79 -6.88
C ASP A 60 8.95 18.63 -5.41
N ARG A 61 9.12 19.75 -4.71
CA ARG A 61 9.55 19.76 -3.30
C ARG A 61 8.63 18.92 -2.40
N ASN A 62 7.32 18.91 -2.63
CA ASN A 62 6.37 18.10 -1.87
C ASN A 62 6.54 16.61 -2.17
N VAL A 63 6.83 16.26 -3.42
CA VAL A 63 7.10 14.87 -3.81
C VAL A 63 8.41 14.38 -3.18
N VAL A 64 9.47 15.19 -3.20
CA VAL A 64 10.74 14.86 -2.54
C VAL A 64 10.53 14.67 -1.03
N ARG A 65 9.76 15.55 -0.39
CA ARG A 65 9.39 15.42 1.03
C ARG A 65 8.58 14.15 1.29
N PHE A 66 7.67 13.78 0.39
CA PHE A 66 6.88 12.55 0.51
C PHE A 66 7.79 11.33 0.56
N TRP A 67 8.71 11.21 -0.39
CA TRP A 67 9.62 10.06 -0.43
C TRP A 67 10.57 10.03 0.77
N SER A 68 11.07 11.18 1.23
CA SER A 68 11.86 11.27 2.46
C SER A 68 11.04 10.82 3.68
N ALA A 69 9.82 11.36 3.83
CA ALA A 69 8.92 10.99 4.92
C ALA A 69 8.60 9.49 4.89
N PHE A 70 8.22 8.95 3.73
CA PHE A 70 7.88 7.54 3.53
C PHE A 70 9.05 6.59 3.81
N SER A 71 10.26 6.95 3.37
CA SER A 71 11.49 6.18 3.66
C SER A 71 11.82 6.17 5.16
N SER A 72 11.43 7.22 5.88
CA SER A 72 11.64 7.33 7.34
C SER A 72 10.56 6.64 8.19
N LEU A 73 9.55 6.03 7.57
CA LEU A 73 8.50 5.27 8.26
C LEU A 73 8.99 3.88 8.65
N THR A 74 8.38 3.31 9.69
CA THR A 74 8.58 1.89 10.00
C THR A 74 7.97 1.00 8.92
N GLY A 75 8.44 -0.25 8.77
CA GLY A 75 7.87 -1.19 7.79
C GLY A 75 6.35 -1.37 7.93
N LYS A 76 5.84 -1.39 9.17
CA LYS A 76 4.39 -1.44 9.45
C LYS A 76 3.65 -0.21 8.92
N GLN A 77 4.23 0.99 9.10
CA GLN A 77 3.64 2.23 8.60
C GLN A 77 3.72 2.33 7.08
N GLN A 78 4.80 1.84 6.45
CA GLN A 78 4.90 1.76 4.99
C GLN A 78 3.83 0.83 4.41
N ALA A 79 3.67 -0.37 4.99
CA ALA A 79 2.61 -1.31 4.62
C ALA A 79 1.22 -0.72 4.82
N GLY A 80 1.01 0.00 5.94
CA GLY A 80 -0.24 0.72 6.21
C GLY A 80 -0.55 1.78 5.16
N LEU A 81 0.45 2.55 4.72
CA LEU A 81 0.25 3.55 3.67
C LEU A 81 0.03 2.90 2.30
N LEU A 82 0.71 1.80 2.00
CA LEU A 82 0.45 1.06 0.77
C LEU A 82 -1.00 0.56 0.75
N ARG A 83 -1.48 -0.06 1.83
CA ARG A 83 -2.89 -0.48 1.97
C ARG A 83 -3.85 0.69 1.90
N PHE A 84 -3.53 1.82 2.50
CA PHE A 84 -4.36 3.01 2.43
C PHE A 84 -4.60 3.45 0.98
N VAL A 85 -3.62 3.29 0.10
CA VAL A 85 -3.71 3.70 -1.30
C VAL A 85 -4.20 2.59 -2.23
N THR A 86 -3.87 1.33 -1.97
CA THR A 86 -4.09 0.20 -2.91
C THR A 86 -5.02 -0.88 -2.37
N SER A 87 -5.46 -0.78 -1.12
CA SER A 87 -6.13 -1.85 -0.35
C SER A 87 -5.28 -3.12 -0.13
N CYS A 88 -4.01 -3.12 -0.52
CA CYS A 88 -3.07 -4.22 -0.30
C CYS A 88 -1.90 -3.79 0.58
N GLU A 89 -1.59 -4.55 1.63
CA GLU A 89 -0.44 -4.28 2.52
C GLU A 89 0.89 -4.74 1.93
N ARG A 90 0.85 -5.52 0.84
CA ARG A 90 2.02 -6.15 0.22
C ARG A 90 2.27 -5.60 -1.18
N PRO A 91 3.55 -5.44 -1.58
CA PRO A 91 3.91 -5.10 -2.95
C PRO A 91 3.47 -6.22 -3.92
N PRO A 92 3.26 -5.92 -5.21
CA PRO A 92 3.04 -6.95 -6.22
C PRO A 92 4.24 -7.90 -6.29
N PRO A 93 4.04 -9.23 -6.45
CA PRO A 93 5.15 -10.19 -6.49
C PRO A 93 6.21 -9.92 -7.57
N LEU A 94 5.81 -9.26 -8.66
CA LEU A 94 6.67 -8.92 -9.79
C LEU A 94 7.12 -7.45 -9.78
N GLY A 95 7.00 -6.75 -8.64
CA GLY A 95 7.37 -5.34 -8.48
C GLY A 95 6.28 -4.35 -8.90
N PHE A 96 6.45 -3.08 -8.53
CA PHE A 96 5.44 -2.04 -8.69
C PHE A 96 5.17 -1.64 -10.14
N ALA A 97 6.06 -1.98 -11.07
CA ALA A 97 5.82 -1.85 -12.52
C ALA A 97 4.58 -2.64 -12.98
N THR A 98 4.21 -3.70 -12.26
CA THR A 98 3.06 -4.55 -12.57
C THR A 98 1.76 -4.14 -11.87
N LEU A 99 1.80 -3.07 -11.06
CA LEU A 99 0.61 -2.57 -10.37
C LEU A 99 -0.34 -1.90 -11.38
N ILE A 100 -1.57 -2.43 -11.49
CA ILE A 100 -2.59 -1.90 -12.39
C ILE A 100 -3.82 -1.47 -11.59
N PRO A 101 -4.23 -0.19 -11.67
CA PRO A 101 -3.51 0.95 -12.26
C PRO A 101 -2.23 1.32 -11.47
N PRO A 102 -1.27 2.08 -12.05
CA PRO A 102 -0.02 2.42 -11.37
C PRO A 102 -0.26 3.30 -10.14
N PHE A 103 0.60 3.16 -9.13
CA PHE A 103 0.57 4.02 -7.95
C PHE A 103 0.72 5.48 -8.38
N THR A 104 -0.19 6.34 -7.96
CA THR A 104 -0.26 7.73 -8.43
C THR A 104 -0.32 8.71 -7.28
N ILE A 105 0.56 9.72 -7.27
CA ILE A 105 0.49 10.84 -6.32
C ILE A 105 -0.13 12.04 -7.02
N GLN A 106 -1.32 12.44 -6.56
CA GLN A 106 -2.06 13.57 -7.07
C GLN A 106 -1.93 14.76 -6.12
N ARG A 107 -1.55 15.93 -6.65
CA ARG A 107 -1.49 17.18 -5.90
C ARG A 107 -2.86 17.64 -5.42
N VAL A 108 -2.93 18.05 -4.15
CA VAL A 108 -4.04 18.83 -3.59
C VAL A 108 -3.50 20.14 -3.02
N GLY A 109 -3.86 21.26 -3.61
CA GLY A 109 -3.49 22.57 -3.07
C GLY A 109 -4.18 22.84 -1.73
N ILE A 110 -3.41 23.30 -0.75
CA ILE A 110 -3.91 23.79 0.55
C ILE A 110 -3.26 25.12 0.90
N SER A 111 -3.93 25.92 1.73
CA SER A 111 -3.40 27.20 2.22
C SER A 111 -2.75 27.06 3.59
N ARG A 112 -3.23 26.12 4.42
CA ARG A 112 -2.69 25.81 5.75
C ARG A 112 -2.64 24.30 5.95
N ASP A 113 -1.67 23.84 6.73
CA ASP A 113 -1.39 22.41 6.96
C ASP A 113 -2.52 21.61 7.63
N GLY A 114 -3.50 22.28 8.23
CA GLY A 114 -4.67 21.66 8.85
C GLY A 114 -5.88 21.55 7.93
N ASP A 115 -5.83 22.15 6.73
CA ASP A 115 -7.02 22.28 5.88
C ASP A 115 -7.52 20.92 5.36
N LYS A 116 -6.59 19.99 5.09
CA LYS A 116 -6.90 18.67 4.53
C LYS A 116 -5.94 17.60 5.02
N LEU A 117 -6.48 16.40 5.24
CA LEU A 117 -5.72 15.16 5.39
C LEU A 117 -5.41 14.55 4.01
N PRO A 118 -4.38 13.69 3.89
CA PRO A 118 -4.23 12.90 2.69
C PRO A 118 -5.44 11.96 2.57
N SER A 119 -5.86 11.71 1.33
CA SER A 119 -6.96 10.80 1.02
C SER A 119 -6.54 9.86 -0.10
N ALA A 120 -7.23 8.73 -0.25
CA ALA A 120 -6.96 7.77 -1.31
C ALA A 120 -8.16 7.56 -2.22
N SER A 121 -7.90 7.08 -3.43
CA SER A 121 -8.92 6.50 -4.30
C SER A 121 -8.40 5.14 -4.73
N THR A 122 -8.73 4.13 -3.92
CA THR A 122 -8.12 2.80 -3.96
C THR A 122 -8.37 2.06 -5.26
N CYS A 123 -9.55 2.25 -5.88
CA CYS A 123 -9.84 1.72 -7.23
C CYS A 123 -8.84 2.20 -8.29
N PHE A 124 -8.12 3.30 -8.04
CA PHE A 124 -7.19 3.91 -8.97
C PHE A 124 -5.76 3.96 -8.44
N ASN A 125 -5.46 3.37 -7.28
CA ASN A 125 -4.16 3.46 -6.61
C ASN A 125 -3.65 4.91 -6.49
N VAL A 126 -4.57 5.87 -6.26
CA VAL A 126 -4.25 7.31 -6.18
C VAL A 126 -4.15 7.76 -4.73
N LEU A 127 -3.00 8.29 -4.34
CA LEU A 127 -2.78 9.10 -3.15
C LEU A 127 -2.99 10.58 -3.48
N LYS A 128 -4.02 11.19 -2.90
CA LYS A 128 -4.24 12.65 -2.96
C LYS A 128 -3.45 13.31 -1.84
N LEU A 129 -2.36 13.97 -2.21
CA LEU A 129 -1.37 14.52 -1.29
C LEU A 129 -1.50 16.05 -1.19
N PRO A 130 -1.89 16.59 -0.02
CA PRO A 130 -1.90 18.02 0.24
C PRO A 130 -0.49 18.63 0.22
N THR A 131 -0.37 19.89 -0.23
CA THR A 131 0.90 20.63 -0.31
C THR A 131 1.40 21.12 1.06
N TYR A 132 1.77 20.19 1.95
CA TYR A 132 2.21 20.48 3.31
C TYR A 132 3.50 21.32 3.37
N SER A 133 3.56 22.19 4.38
CA SER A 133 4.63 23.18 4.55
C SER A 133 6.00 22.56 4.84
N SER A 134 6.05 21.36 5.43
CA SER A 134 7.28 20.66 5.83
C SER A 134 7.15 19.13 5.77
N GLU A 135 8.29 18.44 5.74
CA GLU A 135 8.37 16.98 5.82
C GLU A 135 7.80 16.45 7.15
N LYS A 136 8.08 17.12 8.26
CA LYS A 136 7.57 16.76 9.59
C LYS A 136 6.04 16.71 9.59
N VAL A 137 5.39 17.78 9.11
CA VAL A 137 3.93 17.85 9.00
C VAL A 137 3.42 16.75 8.07
N MET A 138 4.05 16.56 6.91
CA MET A 138 3.66 15.51 5.97
C MET A 138 3.68 14.12 6.61
N LYS A 139 4.76 13.78 7.32
CA LYS A 139 4.90 12.52 8.04
C LYS A 139 3.79 12.34 9.08
N GLU A 140 3.56 13.35 9.92
CA GLU A 140 2.51 13.34 10.95
C GLU A 140 1.13 13.14 10.34
N ARG A 141 0.81 13.82 9.23
CA ARG A 141 -0.49 13.70 8.54
C ARG A 141 -0.67 12.37 7.83
N LEU A 142 0.38 11.80 7.24
CA LEU A 142 0.35 10.48 6.64
C LEU A 142 0.08 9.40 7.69
N ILE A 143 0.82 9.44 8.81
CA ILE A 143 0.63 8.50 9.94
C ILE A 143 -0.80 8.63 10.49
N TYR A 144 -1.25 9.86 10.73
CA TYR A 144 -2.60 10.10 11.22
C TYR A 144 -3.67 9.48 10.30
N ALA A 145 -3.55 9.64 8.98
CA ALA A 145 -4.52 9.10 8.04
C ALA A 145 -4.56 7.57 8.00
N ILE A 146 -3.39 6.90 8.06
CA ILE A 146 -3.33 5.43 8.04
C ILE A 146 -3.79 4.81 9.37
N GLU A 147 -3.58 5.49 10.49
CA GLU A 147 -3.99 5.01 11.81
C GLU A 147 -5.47 5.30 12.09
N SER A 148 -5.99 6.44 11.63
CA SER A 148 -7.40 6.81 11.80
C SER A 148 -8.34 5.97 10.93
N GLY A 149 -7.86 5.47 9.78
CA GLY A 149 -8.64 4.57 8.90
C GLY A 149 -8.63 3.10 9.32
N ALA A 150 -7.87 2.71 10.34
CA ALA A 150 -7.83 1.33 10.86
C ALA A 150 -8.98 1.01 11.83
N GLY A 151 -9.76 2.02 12.24
CA GLY A 151 -11.04 1.86 12.93
C GLY A 151 -12.18 2.12 11.95
N PHE A 152 -13.07 1.14 11.78
CA PHE A 152 -14.38 1.38 11.19
C PHE A 152 -14.98 2.66 11.80
N GLU A 153 -15.48 3.56 10.95
CA GLU A 153 -16.12 4.80 11.35
C GLU A 153 -17.26 4.49 12.34
N LEU A 154 -17.08 4.88 13.60
CA LEU A 154 -18.18 5.11 14.53
C LEU A 154 -18.77 6.48 14.20
N SER A 155 -19.77 6.49 13.33
CA SER A 155 -20.81 7.53 13.22
C SER A 155 -22.04 6.95 12.53
#